data_AF-A0A968A0A7-F1
#
_entry.id   AF-A0A968A0A7-F1
#
_cell.length_a   1.000
_cell.length_b   1.000
_cell.length_c   1.000
_cell.angle_alpha   90.00
_cell.angle_beta   90.00
_cell.angle_gamma   90.00
#
_symmetry.space_group_name_H-M   'P 1'
#
loop_
_entity.id
_entity.type
_entity.pdbx_description
1 polymer ?
#
loop_
_entity_poly.entity_id
_entity_poly.type
_entity_poly.pdbx_seq_one_letter_code
_entity_poly.pdbx_strand_id
1 'polypeptide(L)'
;LWHFPGAAELTTSLFQPAGAMAYIPDDGSGLNPLLRHFGMIGHPPTTYLGFTGFVIPYAYAIAALITGKSRRDGWIRTTRRWTLVAWIFLSIGLILGGRWAYDVLGWGGFWGWDPVENAMLLPWLTGTAFLHSVMMTEKRGMLKKWNMV
;
A
#
# COMPACT_ATOMS: atom_id res chain seq x y z
N LEU A 1 8.00 -3.17 24.90
CA LEU A 1 8.09 -3.16 26.37
C LEU A 1 7.76 -1.75 26.80
N TRP A 2 6.94 -1.63 27.83
CA TRP A 2 6.45 -0.35 28.33
C TRP A 2 6.96 -0.18 29.75
N HIS A 3 7.34 1.04 30.12
CA HIS A 3 7.67 1.37 31.49
C HIS A 3 6.77 2.50 31.97
N PHE A 4 6.35 2.44 33.23
CA PHE A 4 5.58 3.51 33.85
C PHE A 4 6.52 4.46 34.59
N PRO A 5 6.22 5.77 34.66
CA PRO A 5 6.98 6.70 35.48
C PRO A 5 7.02 6.20 36.94
N GLY A 6 8.22 5.92 37.46
CA GLY A 6 8.42 5.45 38.83
C GLY A 6 8.25 3.94 39.06
N ALA A 7 7.94 3.14 38.03
CA ALA A 7 7.91 1.67 38.14
C ALA A 7 9.20 1.04 37.62
N ALA A 8 9.74 0.06 38.36
CA ALA A 8 10.93 -0.70 37.96
C ALA A 8 10.61 -1.85 36.99
N GLU A 9 9.35 -2.27 36.91
CA GLU A 9 8.93 -3.41 36.08
C GLU A 9 8.54 -2.99 34.66
N LEU A 10 8.96 -3.81 33.70
CA LEU A 10 8.60 -3.66 32.30
C LEU A 10 7.33 -4.43 32.01
N THR A 11 6.35 -3.78 31.39
CA THR A 11 5.11 -4.41 30.95
C THR A 11 5.18 -4.80 29.47
N THR A 12 4.80 -6.03 29.15
CA THR A 12 4.59 -6.50 27.78
C THR A 12 3.13 -6.30 27.36
N SER A 13 2.88 -5.41 26.40
CA SER A 13 1.56 -5.19 25.81
C SER A 13 1.69 -4.87 24.32
N LEU A 14 0.68 -5.27 23.53
CA LEU A 14 0.54 -4.95 22.11
C LEU A 14 0.24 -3.47 21.87
N PHE A 15 -0.60 -2.87 22.71
CA PHE A 15 -0.93 -1.43 22.66
C PHE A 15 -0.28 -0.69 23.83
N GLN A 16 -0.01 0.60 23.65
CA GLN A 16 0.52 1.47 24.71
C GLN A 16 -0.49 1.56 25.87
N PRO A 17 -0.15 1.08 27.07
CA PRO A 17 -0.96 1.32 28.25
C PRO A 17 -1.01 2.82 28.57
N ALA A 18 -2.15 3.30 29.06
CA ALA A 18 -2.31 4.71 29.42
C ALA A 18 -1.25 5.15 30.46
N GLY A 19 -0.52 6.22 30.17
CA GLY A 19 0.53 6.75 31.04
C GLY A 19 1.86 5.99 31.00
N ALA A 20 2.00 4.94 30.18
CA ALA A 20 3.26 4.25 29.98
C ALA A 20 4.10 4.90 28.87
N MET A 21 5.42 4.77 28.94
CA MET A 21 6.37 5.21 27.92
C MET A 21 7.07 4.03 27.26
N ALA A 22 7.50 4.22 26.01
CA ALA A 22 8.24 3.21 25.27
C ALA A 22 9.60 2.96 25.93
N TYR A 23 9.87 1.71 26.33
CA TYR A 23 11.18 1.34 26.85
C TYR A 23 12.17 1.14 25.69
N ILE A 24 13.29 1.87 25.73
CA ILE A 24 14.41 1.75 24.80
C ILE A 24 15.57 1.10 25.55
N PRO A 25 15.95 -0.15 25.20
CA PRO A 25 17.10 -0.82 25.83
C PRO A 25 18.40 -0.05 25.60
N ASP A 26 19.24 0.07 26.64
CA ASP A 26 20.53 0.78 26.57
C ASP A 26 21.52 0.14 25.59
N ASP A 27 21.39 -1.16 25.36
CA ASP A 27 22.19 -1.94 24.41
C ASP A 27 21.62 -1.90 22.97
N GLY A 28 20.47 -1.25 22.78
CA GLY A 28 19.75 -1.19 21.50
C GLY A 28 19.17 -2.53 21.03
N SER A 29 19.09 -3.56 21.89
CA SER A 29 18.64 -4.88 21.49
C SER A 29 17.11 -4.97 21.33
N GLY A 30 16.65 -5.45 20.18
CA GLY A 30 15.24 -5.74 19.90
C GLY A 30 14.51 -4.70 19.06
N LEU A 31 13.27 -5.02 18.66
CA LEU A 31 12.47 -4.15 17.80
C LEU A 31 12.04 -2.89 18.56
N ASN A 32 12.15 -1.73 17.90
CA ASN A 32 11.57 -0.47 18.36
C ASN A 32 10.12 -0.72 18.80
N PRO A 33 9.71 -0.32 20.02
CA PRO A 33 8.35 -0.54 20.51
C PRO A 33 7.25 -0.07 19.55
N LEU A 34 7.47 1.00 18.80
CA LEU A 34 6.55 1.54 17.79
C LEU A 34 6.31 0.58 16.61
N LEU A 35 7.27 -0.32 16.34
CA LEU A 35 7.21 -1.31 15.27
C LEU A 35 6.49 -2.60 15.70
N ARG A 36 6.09 -2.74 16.96
CA ARG A 36 5.39 -3.95 17.47
C ARG A 36 3.87 -3.82 17.32
N HIS A 37 3.41 -3.57 16.09
CA HIS A 37 2.00 -3.35 15.77
C HIS A 37 1.48 -4.39 14.77
N PHE A 38 0.19 -4.73 14.83
CA PHE A 38 -0.42 -5.63 13.82
C PHE A 38 -0.30 -5.05 12.40
N GLY A 39 -0.38 -3.72 12.29
CA GLY A 39 -0.14 -3.00 11.04
C GLY A 39 1.23 -3.30 10.43
N MET A 40 2.29 -3.43 11.23
CA MET A 40 3.64 -3.80 10.75
C MET A 40 3.72 -5.20 10.12
N ILE A 41 2.81 -6.10 10.48
CA ILE A 41 2.78 -7.45 9.93
C ILE A 41 2.05 -7.45 8.58
N GLY A 42 0.93 -6.75 8.48
CA GLY A 42 0.08 -6.76 7.29
C GLY A 42 0.43 -5.69 6.24
N HIS A 43 0.86 -4.51 6.67
CA HIS A 43 1.09 -3.37 5.79
C HIS A 43 2.25 -3.62 4.81
N PRO A 44 3.48 -3.98 5.24
CA PRO A 44 4.59 -4.15 4.30
C PRO A 44 4.33 -5.22 3.21
N PRO A 45 3.80 -6.41 3.52
CA PRO A 45 3.48 -7.40 2.50
C PRO A 45 2.40 -6.93 1.52
N THR A 46 1.33 -6.29 2.01
CA THR A 46 0.24 -5.82 1.13
C THR A 46 0.69 -4.68 0.23
N THR A 47 1.44 -3.72 0.76
CA THR A 47 2.08 -2.65 0.00
C THR A 47 3.03 -3.21 -1.05
N TYR A 48 3.90 -4.16 -0.69
CA TYR A 48 4.84 -4.79 -1.61
C TYR A 48 4.12 -5.52 -2.75
N LEU A 49 3.08 -6.31 -2.45
CA LEU A 49 2.27 -7.00 -3.46
C LEU A 49 1.52 -6.01 -4.37
N GLY A 50 1.07 -4.88 -3.82
CA GLY A 50 0.44 -3.81 -4.59
C GLY A 50 1.40 -3.22 -5.62
N PHE A 51 2.59 -2.77 -5.19
CA PHE A 51 3.59 -2.20 -6.10
C PHE A 51 4.11 -3.22 -7.11
N THR A 52 4.54 -4.40 -6.66
CA THR A 52 5.10 -5.41 -7.55
C THR A 52 4.06 -5.98 -8.50
N GLY A 53 2.78 -6.00 -8.11
CA GLY A 53 1.68 -6.38 -8.98
C GLY A 53 1.57 -5.54 -10.26
N PHE A 54 1.98 -4.26 -10.24
CA PHE A 54 1.97 -3.40 -11.43
C PHE A 54 3.06 -3.76 -12.47
N VAL A 55 4.03 -4.61 -12.13
CA VAL A 55 5.05 -5.08 -13.09
C VAL A 55 4.40 -5.83 -14.25
N ILE A 56 3.33 -6.58 -13.99
CA ILE A 56 2.63 -7.36 -15.02
C ILE A 56 1.98 -6.46 -16.07
N PRO A 57 1.06 -5.53 -15.72
CA PRO A 57 0.47 -4.61 -16.70
C PRO A 57 1.53 -3.72 -17.37
N TYR A 58 2.60 -3.33 -16.66
CA TYR A 58 3.73 -2.61 -17.23
C TYR A 58 4.45 -3.43 -18.33
N ALA A 59 4.79 -4.69 -18.06
CA ALA A 59 5.46 -5.56 -19.03
C ALA A 59 4.60 -5.76 -20.29
N TYR A 60 3.29 -5.90 -20.14
CA TYR A 60 2.37 -5.96 -21.27
C TYR A 60 2.34 -4.66 -22.08
N ALA A 61 2.31 -3.50 -21.42
CA ALA A 61 2.35 -2.20 -22.09
C ALA A 61 3.64 -2.02 -22.91
N ILE A 62 4.80 -2.34 -22.32
CA ILE A 62 6.09 -2.28 -23.01
C ILE A 62 6.14 -3.26 -24.19
N ALA A 63 5.68 -4.50 -24.01
CA ALA A 63 5.62 -5.47 -25.09
C ALA A 63 4.71 -5.01 -26.24
N ALA A 64 3.58 -4.36 -25.93
CA ALA A 64 2.67 -3.80 -26.93
C ALA A 64 3.32 -2.66 -27.73
N LEU A 65 4.08 -1.78 -27.06
CA LEU A 65 4.84 -0.70 -27.69
C LEU A 65 5.94 -1.22 -28.61
N ILE A 66 6.74 -2.18 -28.14
CA ILE A 66 7.86 -2.76 -28.91
C ILE A 66 7.35 -3.51 -30.15
N THR A 67 6.26 -4.28 -30.00
CA THR A 67 5.76 -5.13 -31.09
C THR A 67 4.83 -4.38 -32.05
N GLY A 68 4.35 -3.19 -31.70
CA GLY A 68 3.29 -2.48 -32.41
C GLY A 68 1.94 -3.20 -32.41
N LYS A 69 1.78 -4.28 -31.63
CA LYS A 69 0.60 -5.15 -31.60
C LYS A 69 -0.32 -4.85 -30.42
N SER A 70 -0.67 -3.58 -30.23
CA SER A 70 -1.68 -3.14 -29.24
C SER A 70 -3.07 -3.79 -29.46
N ARG A 71 -3.34 -4.27 -30.68
CA ARG A 71 -4.66 -4.68 -31.16
C ARG A 71 -5.10 -6.14 -30.87
N ARG A 72 -4.27 -6.98 -30.22
CA ARG A 72 -4.67 -8.39 -29.96
C ARG A 72 -5.64 -8.45 -28.78
N ASP A 73 -6.89 -8.85 -28.98
CA ASP A 73 -7.99 -8.83 -27.98
C ASP A 73 -7.78 -9.65 -26.67
N GLY A 74 -6.62 -10.24 -26.42
CA GLY A 74 -6.36 -11.06 -25.24
C GLY A 74 -5.67 -10.34 -24.07
N TRP A 75 -4.83 -9.33 -24.33
CA TRP A 75 -3.96 -8.78 -23.28
C TRP A 75 -4.70 -7.78 -22.37
N ILE A 76 -5.60 -6.96 -22.91
CA ILE A 76 -6.36 -5.95 -22.15
C ILE A 76 -7.10 -6.56 -20.96
N ARG A 77 -7.76 -7.71 -21.15
CA ARG A 77 -8.47 -8.41 -20.08
C ARG A 77 -7.54 -8.93 -18.98
N THR A 78 -6.36 -9.42 -19.38
CA THR A 78 -5.33 -9.90 -18.47
C THR A 78 -4.71 -8.74 -17.69
N THR A 79 -4.30 -7.68 -18.38
CA THR A 79 -3.82 -6.42 -17.80
C THR A 79 -4.80 -5.88 -16.79
N ARG A 80 -6.10 -5.79 -17.13
CA ARG A 80 -7.15 -5.33 -16.20
C ARG A 80 -7.25 -6.17 -14.94
N ARG A 81 -7.21 -7.50 -15.06
CA ARG A 81 -7.27 -8.42 -13.91
C ARG A 81 -6.09 -8.22 -12.98
N TRP A 82 -4.87 -8.13 -13.52
CA TRP A 82 -3.68 -7.91 -12.72
C TRP A 82 -3.62 -6.51 -12.13
N THR A 83 -4.08 -5.49 -12.85
CA THR A 83 -4.23 -4.14 -12.28
C THR A 83 -5.24 -4.13 -11.13
N LEU A 84 -6.36 -4.87 -11.22
CA LEU A 84 -7.31 -5.00 -10.10
C LEU A 84 -6.66 -5.67 -8.88
N VAL A 85 -5.87 -6.74 -9.08
CA VAL A 85 -5.15 -7.41 -7.99
C VAL A 85 -4.20 -6.42 -7.31
N ALA A 86 -3.35 -5.74 -8.07
CA ALA A 86 -2.42 -4.74 -7.56
C ALA A 86 -3.15 -3.60 -6.81
N TRP A 87 -4.26 -3.12 -7.39
CA TRP A 87 -5.09 -2.06 -6.83
C TRP A 87 -5.74 -2.46 -5.49
N ILE A 88 -6.24 -3.70 -5.36
CA ILE A 88 -6.80 -4.21 -4.10
C ILE A 88 -5.72 -4.25 -3.02
N PHE A 89 -4.53 -4.78 -3.34
CA PHE A 89 -3.44 -4.84 -2.38
C PHE A 89 -2.97 -3.45 -1.93
N LEU A 90 -2.85 -2.48 -2.86
CA LEU A 90 -2.59 -1.08 -2.48
C LEU A 90 -3.71 -0.48 -1.63
N SER A 91 -4.97 -0.81 -1.90
CA SER A 91 -6.12 -0.33 -1.10
C SER A 91 -6.03 -0.84 0.34
N ILE A 92 -5.70 -2.11 0.53
CA ILE A 92 -5.49 -2.71 1.84
C ILE A 92 -4.27 -2.07 2.52
N GLY A 93 -3.16 -1.91 1.79
CA GLY A 93 -1.94 -1.26 2.29
C GLY A 93 -2.21 0.15 2.81
N LEU A 94 -2.93 0.96 2.03
CA LEU A 94 -3.34 2.33 2.39
C LEU A 94 -4.21 2.37 3.66
N ILE A 95 -5.19 1.46 3.80
CA ILE A 95 -6.04 1.39 5.00
C ILE A 95 -5.22 0.97 6.23
N LEU A 96 -4.36 -0.06 6.09
CA LEU A 96 -3.52 -0.55 7.19
C LEU A 96 -2.47 0.48 7.60
N GLY A 97 -1.88 1.19 6.64
CA GLY A 97 -0.88 2.24 6.86
C GLY A 97 -1.47 3.40 7.64
N GLY A 98 -2.57 3.99 7.14
CA GLY A 98 -3.27 5.08 7.82
C GLY A 98 -3.73 4.70 9.24
N ARG A 99 -4.27 3.48 9.42
CA ARG A 99 -4.65 2.99 10.75
C ARG A 99 -3.46 2.89 11.70
N TRP A 100 -2.34 2.34 11.22
CA TRP A 100 -1.13 2.13 12.01
C TRP A 100 -0.45 3.46 12.36
N ALA A 101 -0.31 4.37 11.40
CA ALA A 101 0.21 5.71 11.63
C ALA A 101 -0.62 6.46 12.68
N TYR A 102 -1.95 6.32 12.64
CA TYR A 102 -2.83 6.89 13.66
C TYR A 102 -2.63 6.27 15.05
N ASP A 103 -2.49 4.95 15.14
CA ASP A 103 -2.26 4.26 16.42
C ASP A 103 -0.93 4.63 17.08
N VAL A 104 0.12 4.78 16.28
CA VAL A 104 1.51 4.84 16.77
C VAL A 104 2.05 6.26 16.82
N LEU A 105 1.66 7.10 15.87
CA LEU A 105 2.22 8.44 15.70
C LEU A 105 1.17 9.53 15.86
N GLY A 106 -0.12 9.17 15.89
CA GLY A 106 -1.22 10.09 16.21
C GLY A 106 -1.38 11.28 15.27
N TRP A 107 -0.89 11.22 14.02
CA TRP A 107 -0.67 12.32 13.04
C TRP A 107 -1.84 13.29 12.80
N GLY A 108 -2.32 13.99 13.82
CA GLY A 108 -3.54 14.79 13.77
C GLY A 108 -4.81 14.01 13.39
N GLY A 109 -4.78 12.68 13.22
CA GLY A 109 -5.92 11.87 12.79
C GLY A 109 -5.54 10.62 11.97
N PHE A 110 -6.57 9.89 11.51
CA PHE A 110 -6.47 8.62 10.75
C PHE A 110 -5.69 8.71 9.42
N TRP A 111 -5.40 9.93 8.95
CA TRP A 111 -4.83 10.19 7.62
C TRP A 111 -3.85 11.35 7.62
N GLY A 112 -2.88 11.30 8.54
CA GLY A 112 -1.73 12.16 8.43
C GLY A 112 -0.88 11.78 7.22
N TRP A 113 -0.47 12.76 6.43
CA TRP A 113 0.16 12.58 5.12
C TRP A 113 1.61 12.13 5.18
N ASP A 114 1.86 10.85 5.47
CA ASP A 114 3.21 10.28 5.51
C ASP A 114 3.76 10.02 4.10
N PRO A 115 5.08 10.18 3.86
CA PRO A 115 5.68 9.96 2.54
C PRO A 115 5.38 8.57 1.95
N VAL A 116 5.23 7.55 2.79
CA VAL A 116 4.91 6.17 2.41
C VAL A 116 3.48 6.07 1.88
N GLU A 117 2.46 6.59 2.58
CA GLU A 117 1.07 6.63 2.07
C GLU A 117 0.98 7.45 0.79
N ASN A 118 1.69 8.57 0.71
CA ASN A 118 1.74 9.37 -0.53
C ASN A 118 2.31 8.57 -1.70
N ALA A 119 3.39 7.83 -1.48
CA ALA A 119 4.02 7.00 -2.51
C ALA A 119 3.08 5.89 -3.00
N MET A 120 2.24 5.32 -2.12
CA MET A 120 1.22 4.34 -2.50
C MET A 120 -0.02 4.96 -3.14
N LEU A 121 -0.39 6.18 -2.75
CA LEU A 121 -1.60 6.83 -3.23
C LEU A 121 -1.52 7.18 -4.72
N LEU A 122 -0.36 7.62 -5.20
CA LEU A 122 -0.14 7.96 -6.61
C LEU A 122 -0.41 6.78 -7.59
N PRO A 123 0.18 5.58 -7.41
CA PRO A 123 -0.14 4.42 -8.22
C PRO A 123 -1.57 3.93 -8.00
N TRP A 124 -2.15 4.11 -6.81
CA TRP A 124 -3.56 3.79 -6.56
C TRP A 124 -4.50 4.67 -7.39
N LEU A 125 -4.28 5.99 -7.43
CA LEU A 125 -5.08 6.94 -8.21
C LEU A 125 -4.94 6.70 -9.72
N THR A 126 -3.72 6.54 -10.21
CA THR A 126 -3.47 6.25 -11.62
C THR A 126 -4.01 4.88 -12.04
N GLY A 127 -3.87 3.87 -11.19
CA GLY A 127 -4.51 2.56 -11.38
C GLY A 127 -6.03 2.65 -11.43
N THR A 128 -6.65 3.48 -10.57
CA THR A 128 -8.09 3.75 -10.60
C THR A 128 -8.52 4.36 -11.93
N ALA A 129 -7.80 5.38 -12.41
CA ALA A 129 -8.07 6.00 -13.70
C ALA A 129 -7.93 5.01 -14.87
N PHE A 130 -6.91 4.15 -14.84
CA PHE A 130 -6.73 3.09 -15.83
C PHE A 130 -7.89 2.08 -15.80
N LEU A 131 -8.31 1.60 -14.63
CA LEU A 131 -9.41 0.64 -14.51
C LEU A 131 -10.74 1.17 -15.08
N HIS A 132 -11.01 2.45 -14.89
CA HIS A 132 -12.20 3.09 -15.46
C HIS A 132 -12.08 3.26 -16.98
N SER A 133 -10.94 3.77 -17.45
CA SER A 133 -10.74 3.99 -18.88
C SER A 133 -10.71 2.69 -19.68
N VAL A 134 -10.09 1.63 -19.17
CA VAL A 134 -10.01 0.33 -19.85
C VAL A 134 -11.39 -0.34 -19.96
N MET A 135 -12.24 -0.20 -18.93
CA MET A 135 -13.63 -0.65 -19.00
C MET A 135 -14.44 0.12 -20.05
N MET A 136 -14.20 1.43 -20.18
CA MET A 136 -14.84 2.27 -21.17
C MET A 136 -14.42 1.87 -22.60
N THR A 137 -13.15 1.51 -22.78
CA THR A 137 -12.63 0.97 -24.03
C THR A 137 -13.29 -0.37 -24.38
N GLU A 138 -13.38 -1.30 -23.43
CA GLU A 138 -14.00 -2.61 -23.67
C GLU A 138 -15.51 -2.52 -23.95
N LYS A 139 -16.25 -1.70 -23.20
CA LYS A 139 -17.72 -1.64 -23.32
C LYS A 139 -18.24 -0.72 -24.41
N ARG A 140 -17.51 0.37 -24.70
CA ARG A 140 -18.01 1.46 -25.57
C ARG A 140 -17.03 1.86 -26.68
N GLY A 141 -15.85 1.26 -26.74
CA GLY A 141 -14.83 1.61 -27.74
C GLY A 141 -14.27 3.03 -27.60
N MET A 142 -14.52 3.72 -26.49
CA MET A 142 -14.06 5.08 -26.20
C MET A 142 -12.76 5.06 -25.39
N LEU A 143 -12.07 6.20 -25.29
CA LEU A 143 -10.82 6.37 -24.54
C LEU A 143 -9.66 5.43 -24.95
N LYS A 144 -9.67 4.91 -26.19
CA LYS A 144 -8.60 4.04 -26.71
C LYS A 144 -7.21 4.67 -26.56
N LYS A 145 -7.07 5.95 -26.99
CA LYS A 145 -5.82 6.72 -26.87
C LYS A 145 -5.28 6.81 -25.44
N TRP A 146 -6.15 6.80 -24.42
CA TRP A 146 -5.76 6.84 -23.02
C TRP A 146 -5.14 5.53 -22.52
N ASN A 147 -5.48 4.41 -23.16
CA ASN A 147 -5.00 3.07 -22.81
C ASN A 147 -3.89 2.56 -23.74
N MET A 148 -3.23 3.47 -24.46
CA MET A 148 -2.18 3.12 -25.45
C MET A 148 -2.74 2.20 -26.57
N VAL A 149 -4.00 2.41 -26.93
CA VAL A 149 -4.73 1.76 -28.04
C VAL A 149 -5.10 2.77 -29.12
#